data_AF-A0A1Q7R5P3-F1
#
_entry.id   AF-A0A1Q7R5P3-F1
#
_cell.length_a   1.000
_cell.length_b   1.000
_cell.length_c   1.000
_cell.angle_alpha   90.00
_cell.angle_beta   90.00
_cell.angle_gamma   90.00
#
_symmetry.space_group_name_H-M   'P 1'
#
loop_
_entity.id
_entity.type
_entity.pdbx_description
1 polymer ?
#
loop_
_entity_poly.entity_id
_entity_poly.type
_entity_poly.pdbx_seq_one_letter_code
_entity_poly.pdbx_strand_id
1 'polypeptide(L)'
;MTGKTAEKLRSLLKTYDERSAARPPAEVRTAPDEAERRRRACGDRLLNVVRPVLQAFLTELKSAGHEGSIEDRTNTADAYPSVGLMFTPRAPGGVALASTIVFRYDPRRGVAVARDIKPSATKGRVVTTSTDRIGTMRVEAVTPEWVETKTLSFIEAVLKVN
;
A
#
# COMPACT_ATOMS: atom_id res chain seq x y z
N MET A 1 7.49 -3.57 40.62
CA MET A 1 8.11 -4.22 39.43
C MET A 1 9.34 -4.99 39.90
N THR A 2 9.37 -6.32 39.74
CA THR A 2 10.43 -7.18 40.27
C THR A 2 11.73 -7.00 39.50
N GLY A 3 12.88 -6.98 40.21
CA GLY A 3 14.21 -6.72 39.62
C GLY A 3 14.58 -7.62 38.44
N LYS A 4 14.12 -8.89 38.46
CA LYS A 4 14.28 -9.85 37.36
C LYS A 4 13.66 -9.39 36.04
N THR A 5 12.53 -8.69 36.10
CA THR A 5 11.84 -8.18 34.90
C THR A 5 12.61 -7.01 34.29
N ALA A 6 13.18 -6.14 35.14
CA ALA A 6 14.01 -5.02 34.72
C ALA A 6 15.37 -5.47 34.15
N GLU A 7 15.98 -6.54 34.69
CA GLU A 7 17.19 -7.15 34.11
C GLU A 7 16.93 -7.79 32.76
N LYS A 8 15.81 -8.52 32.60
CA LYS A 8 15.44 -9.11 31.32
C LYS A 8 15.22 -8.04 30.25
N LEU A 9 14.58 -6.93 30.60
CA LEU A 9 14.42 -5.79 29.69
C LEU A 9 15.78 -5.17 29.32
N ARG A 10 16.69 -4.94 30.28
CA ARG A 10 18.02 -4.41 30.01
C ARG A 10 18.86 -5.31 29.11
N SER A 11 18.79 -6.62 29.30
CA SER A 11 19.45 -7.60 28.43
C SER A 11 18.90 -7.58 27.00
N LEU A 12 17.57 -7.47 26.85
CA LEU A 12 16.93 -7.37 25.53
C LEU A 12 17.33 -6.07 24.80
N LEU A 13 17.36 -4.95 25.51
CA LEU A 13 17.79 -3.65 24.95
C LEU A 13 19.26 -3.68 24.52
N LYS A 14 20.15 -4.23 25.36
CA LYS A 14 21.57 -4.38 25.03
C LYS A 14 21.79 -5.26 23.80
N THR A 15 21.06 -6.38 23.71
CA THR A 15 21.13 -7.29 22.55
C THR A 15 20.59 -6.62 21.29
N TYR A 16 19.60 -5.73 21.42
CA TYR A 16 19.06 -4.94 20.32
C TYR A 16 20.05 -3.87 19.85
N ASP A 17 20.73 -3.19 20.77
CA ASP A 17 21.76 -2.19 20.45
C ASP A 17 22.97 -2.83 19.78
N GLU A 18 23.43 -3.99 20.24
CA GLU A 18 24.51 -4.76 19.62
C GLU A 18 24.15 -5.21 18.20
N ARG A 19 22.90 -5.67 17.98
CA ARG A 19 22.37 -5.99 16.65
C ARG A 19 22.22 -4.75 15.75
N SER A 20 21.89 -3.62 16.34
CA SER A 20 21.73 -2.34 15.62
C SER A 20 23.08 -1.74 15.23
N ALA A 21 24.11 -1.93 16.06
CA ALA A 21 25.49 -1.51 15.81
C ALA A 21 26.24 -2.44 14.84
N ALA A 22 25.92 -3.74 14.82
CA ALA A 22 26.43 -4.69 13.84
C ALA A 22 25.73 -4.61 12.48
N ARG A 23 24.66 -3.81 12.37
CA ARG A 23 24.05 -3.49 11.08
C ARG A 23 25.02 -2.56 10.34
N PRO A 24 25.48 -2.89 9.12
CA PRO A 24 26.25 -1.94 8.33
C PRO A 24 25.47 -0.62 8.25
N PRO A 25 26.14 0.54 8.34
CA PRO A 25 25.46 1.83 8.29
C PRO A 25 24.52 1.82 7.11
N ALA A 26 23.24 2.09 7.39
CA ALA A 26 22.22 2.17 6.36
C ALA A 26 22.75 3.06 5.25
N GLU A 27 22.77 2.52 4.04
CA GLU A 27 23.26 3.17 2.83
C GLU A 27 22.84 4.64 2.79
N VAL A 28 23.86 5.49 2.71
CA VAL A 28 23.89 6.82 2.10
C VAL A 28 22.70 7.73 2.46
N ARG A 29 22.98 8.77 3.27
CA ARG A 29 22.19 10.01 3.27
C ARG A 29 22.20 10.55 1.85
N THR A 30 21.23 10.15 1.03
CA THR A 30 20.99 10.74 -0.28
C THR A 30 20.80 12.23 -0.04
N ALA A 31 21.47 13.07 -0.84
CA ALA A 31 21.30 14.51 -0.74
C ALA A 31 19.79 14.82 -0.78
N PRO A 32 19.28 15.77 0.03
CA PRO A 32 17.85 16.10 0.09
C PRO A 32 17.20 16.24 -1.30
N ASP A 33 17.96 16.73 -2.28
CA ASP A 33 17.56 16.92 -3.67
C ASP A 33 17.34 15.61 -4.44
N GLU A 34 18.08 14.54 -4.14
CA GLU A 34 17.94 13.26 -4.84
C GLU A 34 16.71 12.49 -4.34
N ALA A 35 16.45 12.52 -3.04
CA ALA A 35 15.26 11.91 -2.45
C ALA A 35 13.99 12.58 -2.97
N GLU A 36 13.99 13.92 -3.06
CA GLU A 36 12.89 14.69 -3.62
C GLU A 36 12.70 14.41 -5.12
N ARG A 37 13.79 14.32 -5.90
CA ARG A 37 13.72 13.95 -7.32
C ARG A 37 13.11 12.57 -7.51
N ARG A 38 13.52 11.57 -6.71
CA ARG A 38 12.96 10.21 -6.75
C ARG A 38 11.47 10.19 -6.39
N ARG A 39 11.08 10.98 -5.38
CA ARG A 39 9.67 11.15 -4.99
C ARG A 39 8.82 11.69 -6.14
N ARG A 40 9.28 12.75 -6.81
CA ARG A 40 8.59 13.35 -7.98
C ARG A 40 8.48 12.37 -9.15
N ALA A 41 9.58 11.72 -9.51
CA ALA A 41 9.59 10.71 -10.57
C ALA A 41 8.62 9.55 -10.27
N CYS A 42 8.51 9.15 -9.01
CA CYS A 42 7.50 8.18 -8.60
C CYS A 42 6.07 8.73 -8.72
N GLY A 43 5.84 9.98 -8.31
CA GLY A 43 4.55 10.65 -8.52
C GLY A 43 4.12 10.63 -9.99
N ASP A 44 5.03 11.00 -10.89
CA ASP A 44 4.79 10.98 -12.33
C ASP A 44 4.50 9.56 -12.85
N ARG A 45 5.22 8.55 -12.34
CA ARG A 45 4.98 7.16 -12.73
C ARG A 45 3.61 6.66 -12.26
N LEU A 46 3.23 6.98 -11.02
CA LEU A 46 1.92 6.63 -10.48
C LEU A 46 0.81 7.29 -11.30
N LEU A 47 0.99 8.56 -11.66
CA LEU A 47 0.00 9.32 -12.44
C LEU A 47 -0.13 8.81 -13.88
N ASN A 48 0.98 8.48 -14.54
CA ASN A 48 0.99 8.15 -15.97
C ASN A 48 0.81 6.65 -16.26
N VAL A 49 1.12 5.77 -15.30
CA VAL A 49 1.05 4.30 -15.50
C VAL A 49 -0.02 3.67 -14.62
N VAL A 50 -0.02 3.96 -13.32
CA VAL A 50 -0.94 3.28 -12.39
C VAL A 50 -2.36 3.81 -12.52
N ARG A 51 -2.54 5.14 -12.51
CA ARG A 51 -3.88 5.76 -12.53
C ARG A 51 -4.71 5.36 -13.76
N PRO A 52 -4.20 5.37 -15.01
CA PRO A 52 -4.99 4.96 -16.18
C PRO A 52 -5.46 3.51 -16.11
N VAL A 53 -4.61 2.60 -15.64
CA VAL A 53 -4.96 1.19 -15.46
C VAL A 53 -6.08 1.04 -14.43
N LEU A 54 -5.93 1.67 -13.25
CA LEU A 54 -6.97 1.61 -12.21
C LEU A 54 -8.29 2.24 -12.69
N GLN A 55 -8.21 3.30 -13.49
CA GLN A 55 -9.38 3.93 -14.09
C GLN A 55 -10.12 2.98 -15.04
N ALA A 56 -9.41 2.18 -15.83
CA ALA A 56 -10.00 1.17 -16.70
C ALA A 56 -10.73 0.08 -15.87
N PHE A 57 -10.08 -0.46 -14.83
CA PHE A 57 -10.75 -1.40 -13.91
C PHE A 57 -11.98 -0.78 -13.24
N LEU A 58 -11.92 0.49 -12.83
CA LEU A 58 -13.07 1.17 -12.23
C LEU A 58 -14.25 1.27 -13.20
N THR A 59 -13.98 1.56 -14.48
CA THR A 59 -15.02 1.61 -15.52
C THR A 59 -15.71 0.25 -15.66
N GLU A 60 -14.94 -0.85 -15.71
CA GLU A 60 -15.49 -2.21 -15.79
C GLU A 60 -16.26 -2.61 -14.52
N LEU A 61 -15.76 -2.25 -13.34
CA LEU A 61 -16.46 -2.51 -12.08
C LEU A 61 -17.82 -1.78 -12.04
N LYS A 62 -17.85 -0.51 -12.48
CA LYS A 62 -19.08 0.27 -12.55
C LYS A 62 -20.06 -0.25 -13.60
N SER A 63 -19.59 -0.71 -14.76
CA SER A 63 -20.44 -1.29 -15.80
C SER A 63 -21.13 -2.58 -15.31
N ALA A 64 -20.47 -3.35 -14.45
CA ALA A 64 -21.03 -4.52 -13.76
C ALA A 64 -21.95 -4.18 -12.57
N GLY A 65 -22.08 -2.90 -12.21
CA GLY A 65 -22.93 -2.43 -11.11
C GLY A 65 -22.26 -2.45 -9.73
N HIS A 66 -20.93 -2.52 -9.66
CA HIS A 66 -20.16 -2.30 -8.43
C HIS A 66 -19.96 -0.81 -8.16
N GLU A 67 -19.91 -0.43 -6.89
CA GLU A 67 -19.55 0.94 -6.50
C GLU A 67 -18.03 1.08 -6.43
N GLY A 68 -17.50 2.28 -6.70
CA GLY A 68 -16.08 2.52 -6.55
C GLY A 68 -15.60 3.92 -6.94
N SER A 69 -14.35 4.22 -6.59
CA SER A 69 -13.67 5.49 -6.84
C SER A 69 -12.16 5.30 -6.94
N ILE A 70 -11.49 6.28 -7.57
CA ILE A 70 -10.03 6.40 -7.54
C ILE A 70 -9.65 7.43 -6.47
N GLU A 71 -8.66 7.08 -5.66
CA GLU A 71 -8.00 8.00 -4.75
C GLU A 71 -6.63 8.38 -5.32
N ASP A 72 -6.45 9.66 -5.67
CA ASP A 72 -5.20 10.20 -6.20
C ASP A 72 -4.57 11.15 -5.18
N ARG A 73 -3.38 10.79 -4.69
CA ARG A 73 -2.56 11.59 -3.78
C ARG A 73 -1.15 11.80 -4.34
N THR A 74 -1.03 11.93 -5.66
CA THR A 74 0.26 12.15 -6.33
C THR A 74 0.79 13.58 -6.14
N ASN A 75 -0.10 14.56 -5.97
CA ASN A 75 0.24 15.98 -5.84
C ASN A 75 0.30 16.49 -4.38
N THR A 76 0.31 15.61 -3.39
CA THR A 76 0.29 16.02 -1.98
C THR A 76 1.71 16.34 -1.51
N ALA A 77 2.01 17.63 -1.31
CA ALA A 77 3.34 18.13 -0.98
C ALA A 77 3.98 17.40 0.23
N ASP A 78 3.17 17.07 1.24
CA ASP A 78 3.64 16.57 2.54
C ASP A 78 3.51 15.04 2.72
N ALA A 79 3.11 14.30 1.68
CA ALA A 79 2.92 12.85 1.76
C ALA A 79 3.70 12.09 0.68
N TYR A 80 3.90 10.80 0.92
CA TYR A 80 4.38 9.90 -0.12
C TYR A 80 3.31 9.75 -1.20
N PRO A 81 3.65 9.98 -2.49
CA PRO A 81 2.72 9.84 -3.59
C PRO A 81 2.02 8.49 -3.58
N SER A 82 0.72 8.48 -3.79
CA SER A 82 -0.06 7.23 -3.92
C SER A 82 -1.25 7.37 -4.85
N VAL A 83 -1.61 6.27 -5.51
CA VAL A 83 -2.88 6.13 -6.22
C VAL A 83 -3.55 4.84 -5.76
N GLY A 84 -4.84 4.88 -5.48
CA GLY A 84 -5.61 3.73 -5.04
C GLY A 84 -6.93 3.55 -5.77
N LEU A 85 -7.39 2.31 -5.84
CA LEU A 85 -8.72 1.92 -6.28
C LEU A 85 -9.50 1.45 -5.05
N MET A 86 -10.64 2.08 -4.81
CA MET A 86 -11.63 1.63 -3.83
C MET A 86 -12.85 1.11 -4.58
N PHE A 87 -13.35 -0.06 -4.19
CA PHE A 87 -14.58 -0.60 -4.73
C PHE A 87 -15.34 -1.43 -3.70
N THR A 88 -16.66 -1.50 -3.89
CA THR A 88 -17.56 -2.31 -3.07
C THR A 88 -18.31 -3.25 -4.01
N PRO A 89 -18.17 -4.59 -3.86
CA PRO A 89 -18.92 -5.54 -4.65
C PRO A 89 -20.44 -5.33 -4.53
N ARG A 90 -21.16 -5.74 -5.56
CA ARG A 90 -22.62 -5.69 -5.55
C ARG A 90 -23.09 -6.93 -4.79
N ALA A 91 -23.77 -6.76 -3.66
CA ALA A 91 -24.32 -7.87 -2.88
C ALA A 91 -25.85 -7.90 -2.97
N PRO A 92 -26.47 -8.96 -3.53
CA PRO A 92 -27.91 -9.16 -3.44
C PRO A 92 -28.28 -9.59 -2.00
N GLY A 93 -28.81 -8.65 -1.20
CA GLY A 93 -29.39 -8.95 0.11
C GLY A 93 -28.43 -9.00 1.30
N GLY A 94 -27.19 -8.53 1.17
CA GLY A 94 -26.18 -8.53 2.24
C GLY A 94 -25.30 -7.28 2.29
N VAL A 95 -24.40 -7.20 3.29
CA VAL A 95 -23.41 -6.11 3.44
C VAL A 95 -22.13 -6.50 2.72
N ALA A 96 -21.83 -5.86 1.59
CA ALA A 96 -20.59 -6.07 0.85
C ALA A 96 -19.39 -5.42 1.56
N LEU A 97 -18.21 -6.01 1.40
CA LEU A 97 -16.97 -5.47 1.96
C LEU A 97 -16.36 -4.40 1.04
N ALA A 98 -16.23 -3.18 1.54
CA ALA A 98 -15.47 -2.12 0.89
C ALA A 98 -13.99 -2.51 0.83
N SER A 99 -13.46 -2.58 -0.39
CA SER A 99 -12.15 -3.14 -0.69
C SER A 99 -11.27 -2.09 -1.35
N THR A 100 -10.02 -1.99 -0.93
CA THR A 100 -9.08 -0.97 -1.40
C THR A 100 -7.73 -1.59 -1.75
N ILE A 101 -7.18 -1.22 -2.92
CA ILE A 101 -5.79 -1.46 -3.29
C ILE A 101 -5.09 -0.13 -3.55
N VAL A 102 -3.92 0.09 -2.94
CA VAL A 102 -3.16 1.33 -3.02
C VAL A 102 -1.73 1.06 -3.48
N PHE A 103 -1.29 1.77 -4.51
CA PHE A 103 0.09 1.83 -4.95
C PHE A 103 0.71 3.09 -4.37
N ARG A 104 1.71 2.94 -3.50
CA ARG A 104 2.32 4.05 -2.75
C ARG A 104 3.83 4.02 -2.88
N TYR A 105 4.44 5.19 -2.99
CA TYR A 105 5.88 5.33 -2.90
C TYR A 105 6.41 4.97 -1.49
N ASP A 106 7.36 4.06 -1.42
CA ASP A 106 8.16 3.69 -0.26
C ASP A 106 9.64 4.01 -0.58
N PRO A 107 10.28 4.94 0.14
CA PRO A 107 11.66 5.36 -0.15
C PRO A 107 12.70 4.24 -0.10
N ARG A 108 12.41 3.14 0.59
CA ARG A 108 13.31 2.00 0.74
C ARG A 108 13.06 0.91 -0.31
N ARG A 109 11.88 0.90 -0.94
CA ARG A 109 11.42 -0.24 -1.76
C ARG A 109 10.89 0.13 -3.14
N GLY A 110 10.72 1.41 -3.45
CA GLY A 110 10.11 1.87 -4.70
C GLY A 110 8.60 2.06 -4.54
N VAL A 111 7.78 1.39 -5.34
CA VAL A 111 6.32 1.37 -5.22
C VAL A 111 5.89 0.12 -4.43
N ALA A 112 5.22 0.33 -3.31
CA ALA A 112 4.61 -0.70 -2.49
C ALA A 112 3.10 -0.78 -2.74
N VAL A 113 2.58 -2.00 -2.78
CA VAL A 113 1.14 -2.29 -2.88
C VAL A 113 0.58 -2.59 -1.50
N ALA A 114 -0.42 -1.83 -1.07
CA ALA A 114 -1.21 -2.08 0.13
C ALA A 114 -2.62 -2.52 -0.26
N ARG A 115 -3.19 -3.46 0.50
CA ARG A 115 -4.54 -3.97 0.32
C ARG A 115 -5.29 -3.90 1.65
N ASP A 116 -6.56 -3.56 1.58
CA ASP A 116 -7.43 -3.43 2.75
C ASP A 116 -8.85 -3.85 2.37
N ILE A 117 -9.52 -4.61 3.24
CA ILE A 117 -10.90 -5.05 3.06
C ILE A 117 -11.62 -4.75 4.37
N LYS A 118 -12.65 -3.90 4.31
CA LYS A 118 -13.44 -3.45 5.46
C LYS A 118 -14.92 -3.74 5.23
N PRO A 119 -15.70 -4.05 6.27
CA PRO A 119 -17.15 -4.01 6.17
C PRO A 119 -17.60 -2.63 5.66
N SER A 120 -18.52 -2.60 4.67
CA SER A 120 -19.12 -1.33 4.25
C SER A 120 -19.74 -0.61 5.45
N ALA A 121 -19.63 0.72 5.48
CA ALA A 121 -19.68 1.58 6.66
C ALA A 121 -21.00 1.60 7.46
N THR A 122 -21.94 0.71 7.19
CA THR A 122 -23.21 0.64 7.91
C THR A 122 -23.09 0.11 9.34
N LYS A 123 -21.97 -0.49 9.77
CA LYS A 123 -21.57 -0.66 11.19
C LYS A 123 -20.28 -1.47 11.33
N GLY A 124 -19.34 -0.96 12.12
CA GLY A 124 -18.32 -1.79 12.80
C GLY A 124 -16.92 -1.74 12.19
N ARG A 125 -16.01 -1.10 12.95
CA ARG A 125 -14.56 -1.06 12.69
C ARG A 125 -13.92 -2.41 12.99
N VAL A 126 -13.27 -3.03 12.01
CA VAL A 126 -12.03 -3.81 12.21
C VAL A 126 -11.09 -3.57 11.02
N VAL A 127 -9.81 -3.39 11.35
CA VAL A 127 -8.69 -3.08 10.46
C VAL A 127 -7.92 -4.38 10.20
N THR A 128 -7.80 -4.78 8.94
CA THR A 128 -6.79 -5.74 8.50
C THR A 128 -6.07 -5.17 7.28
N THR A 129 -5.22 -4.17 7.53
CA THR A 129 -4.18 -3.77 6.56
C THR A 129 -3.17 -4.90 6.44
N SER A 130 -3.36 -5.79 5.47
CA SER A 130 -2.33 -6.75 5.08
C SER A 130 -1.43 -6.07 4.07
N THR A 131 -0.26 -5.61 4.53
CA THR A 131 0.80 -5.16 3.63
C THR A 131 1.40 -6.41 3.00
N ASP A 132 1.02 -6.71 1.76
CA ASP A 132 1.54 -7.86 1.02
C ASP A 132 3.06 -7.72 0.87
N ARG A 133 3.83 -8.61 1.52
CA ARG A 133 5.31 -8.60 1.49
C ARG A 133 5.86 -8.83 0.07
N ILE A 134 5.03 -9.25 -0.88
CA ILE A 134 5.35 -9.52 -2.30
C ILE A 134 4.93 -8.35 -3.22
N GLY A 135 4.42 -7.25 -2.66
CA GLY A 135 3.81 -6.14 -3.39
C GLY A 135 4.74 -5.02 -3.84
N THR A 136 6.07 -5.15 -3.74
CA THR A 136 6.98 -4.01 -3.98
C THR A 136 7.71 -4.12 -5.32
N MET A 137 7.79 -3.01 -6.06
CA MET A 137 8.47 -2.89 -7.35
C MET A 137 9.32 -1.61 -7.37
N ARG A 138 10.49 -1.62 -8.03
CA ARG A 138 11.25 -0.38 -8.22
C ARG A 138 10.44 0.61 -9.07
N VAL A 139 10.60 1.91 -8.82
CA VAL A 139 9.79 2.95 -9.49
C VAL A 139 9.86 2.84 -11.01
N GLU A 140 11.07 2.70 -11.54
CA GLU A 140 11.39 2.55 -12.95
C GLU A 140 10.84 1.25 -13.58
N ALA A 141 10.61 0.21 -12.77
CA ALA A 141 10.15 -1.10 -13.20
C ALA A 141 8.62 -1.26 -13.10
N VAL A 142 7.88 -0.24 -12.66
CA VAL A 142 6.41 -0.27 -12.63
C VAL A 142 5.88 -0.22 -14.05
N THR A 143 5.29 -1.30 -14.55
CA THR A 143 4.65 -1.38 -15.87
C THR A 143 3.13 -1.51 -15.74
N PRO A 144 2.35 -1.22 -16.81
CA PRO A 144 0.91 -1.46 -16.81
C PRO A 144 0.55 -2.90 -16.45
N GLU A 145 1.24 -3.89 -17.03
CA GLU A 145 0.97 -5.32 -16.84
C GLU A 145 1.15 -5.75 -15.38
N TRP A 146 2.15 -5.18 -14.70
CA TRP A 146 2.35 -5.43 -13.28
C TRP A 146 1.21 -4.84 -12.44
N VAL A 147 0.74 -3.64 -12.76
CA VAL A 147 -0.40 -2.99 -12.08
C VAL A 147 -1.67 -3.80 -12.31
N GLU A 148 -1.92 -4.22 -13.55
CA GLU A 148 -3.06 -5.07 -13.93
C GLU A 148 -3.04 -6.38 -13.14
N THR A 149 -1.90 -7.08 -13.13
CA THR A 149 -1.75 -8.35 -12.39
C THR A 149 -2.05 -8.18 -10.91
N LYS A 150 -1.52 -7.13 -10.26
CA LYS A 150 -1.75 -6.88 -8.83
C LYS A 150 -3.19 -6.50 -8.52
N THR A 151 -3.82 -5.74 -9.42
CA THR A 151 -5.20 -5.26 -9.29
C THR A 151 -6.20 -6.38 -9.53
N LEU A 152 -6.06 -7.13 -10.64
CA LEU A 152 -6.91 -8.26 -10.98
C LEU A 152 -6.86 -9.35 -9.89
N SER A 153 -5.65 -9.72 -9.45
CA SER A 153 -5.48 -10.71 -8.37
C SER A 153 -6.20 -10.29 -7.08
N PHE A 154 -6.22 -8.99 -6.76
CA PHE A 154 -6.94 -8.49 -5.60
C PHE A 154 -8.46 -8.50 -5.81
N ILE A 155 -8.95 -8.03 -6.96
CA ILE A 155 -10.37 -8.03 -7.30
C ILE A 155 -10.92 -9.46 -7.29
N GLU A 156 -10.23 -10.41 -7.92
CA GLU A 156 -10.60 -11.83 -7.90
C GLU A 156 -10.69 -12.38 -6.47
N ALA A 157 -9.73 -12.06 -5.62
CA ALA A 157 -9.75 -12.50 -4.23
C ALA A 157 -10.96 -11.93 -3.47
N VAL A 158 -11.29 -10.65 -3.69
CA VAL A 158 -12.45 -9.99 -3.08
C VAL A 158 -13.77 -10.56 -3.58
N LEU A 159 -13.90 -10.80 -4.89
CA LEU A 159 -15.13 -11.34 -5.47
C LEU A 159 -15.37 -12.82 -5.11
N LYS A 160 -14.32 -13.59 -4.81
CA LYS A 160 -14.47 -14.98 -4.32
C LYS A 160 -14.99 -15.06 -2.89
N VAL A 161 -14.82 -14.01 -2.08
CA VAL A 161 -15.19 -14.00 -0.65
C VAL A 161 -16.46 -13.21 -0.35
N ASN A 162 -16.99 -12.44 -1.30
CA ASN A 162 -18.29 -11.74 -1.19
C ASN A 162 -19.36 -12.51 -1.93
#